data_AF-A0A6B1GH43-F1
#
_entry.id   AF-A0A6B1GH43-F1
#
_cell.length_a   1.000
_cell.length_b   1.000
_cell.length_c   1.000
_cell.angle_alpha   90.00
_cell.angle_beta   90.00
_cell.angle_gamma   90.00
#
_symmetry.space_group_name_H-M   'P 1'
#
loop_
_entity.id
_entity.type
_entity.pdbx_description
1 polymer ?
#
loop_
_entity_poly.entity_id
_entity_poly.type
_entity_poly.pdbx_seq_one_letter_code
_entity_poly.pdbx_strand_id
1 'polypeptide(L)'
;MTMQATPGQLVGQRVRRREDPRLVKGRGSYVDDMKLPGMLHLAFKRSDVAHGIIRSIDTSAAEAMPGVELVLTGAQLAEIIPPMPVATPFPAPDHHAVTPDRVRYVGEPVAVVVATDRFLAADAADAIEVDIEELPAGIDPERAANGDPAVIHEAFENNLAVPFAPAGTGVNPETLEVEDESALNEAFDNADVVVSQRMFS
;
A
#
# COMPACT_ATOMS: atom_id res chain seq x y z
N MET A 1 42.56 -2.69 27.46
CA MET A 1 41.92 -2.83 28.78
C MET A 1 40.42 -2.93 28.53
N THR A 2 39.89 -4.15 28.46
CA THR A 2 38.49 -4.40 28.13
C THR A 2 37.68 -4.15 29.40
N MET A 3 36.96 -3.02 29.47
CA MET A 3 36.04 -2.78 30.58
C MET A 3 34.90 -3.79 30.48
N GLN A 4 34.88 -4.76 31.40
CA GLN A 4 33.71 -5.59 31.64
C GLN A 4 32.65 -4.72 32.33
N ALA A 5 31.48 -4.59 31.70
CA ALA A 5 30.37 -3.85 32.27
C ALA A 5 29.86 -4.53 33.54
N THR A 6 29.70 -3.77 34.62
CA THR A 6 29.07 -4.23 35.87
C THR A 6 27.62 -4.64 35.60
N PRO A 7 27.14 -5.80 36.10
CA PRO A 7 25.74 -6.19 35.97
C PRO A 7 24.82 -5.09 36.56
N GLY A 8 24.03 -4.43 35.72
CA GLY A 8 23.05 -3.41 36.13
C GLY A 8 23.09 -2.07 35.39
N GLN A 9 24.14 -1.76 34.61
CA GLN A 9 24.23 -0.51 33.83
C GLN A 9 24.39 -0.77 32.33
N LEU A 10 23.29 -1.12 31.66
CA LEU A 10 23.27 -1.33 30.20
C LEU A 10 22.93 -0.06 29.41
N VAL A 11 22.30 0.93 30.05
CA VAL A 11 21.95 2.21 29.44
C VAL A 11 23.21 3.03 29.16
N GLY A 12 23.36 3.53 27.93
CA GLY A 12 24.50 4.33 27.50
C GLY A 12 25.76 3.55 27.11
N GLN A 13 25.74 2.21 27.21
CA GLN A 13 26.90 1.37 26.88
C GLN A 13 26.91 0.94 25.41
N ARG A 14 28.11 0.81 24.83
CA ARG A 14 28.33 0.22 23.50
C ARG A 14 28.34 -1.31 23.59
N VAL A 15 27.17 -1.91 23.78
CA VAL A 15 27.01 -3.37 23.88
C VAL A 15 26.95 -3.98 22.48
N ARG A 16 27.60 -5.13 22.27
CA ARG A 16 27.48 -5.88 21.01
C ARG A 16 26.07 -6.45 20.88
N ARG A 17 25.56 -6.45 19.65
CA ARG A 17 24.24 -6.99 19.33
C ARG A 17 24.15 -8.48 19.64
N ARG A 18 22.99 -8.91 20.17
CA ARG A 18 22.74 -10.32 20.50
C ARG A 18 22.39 -11.13 19.26
N GLU A 19 21.91 -10.49 18.21
CA GLU A 19 21.44 -11.11 16.98
C GLU A 19 22.59 -11.48 16.04
N ASP A 20 23.69 -10.72 16.06
CA ASP A 20 24.80 -10.86 15.10
C ASP A 20 25.30 -12.30 14.94
N PRO A 21 25.55 -13.08 16.00
CA PRO A 21 26.14 -14.41 15.84
C PRO A 21 25.32 -15.39 14.98
N ARG A 22 23.99 -15.25 14.94
CA ARG A 22 23.15 -16.08 14.06
C ARG A 22 23.03 -15.50 12.65
N LEU A 23 22.94 -14.17 12.53
CA LEU A 23 22.75 -13.49 11.25
C LEU A 23 23.99 -13.60 10.36
N VAL A 24 25.18 -13.31 10.90
CA VAL A 24 26.44 -13.35 10.13
C VAL A 24 26.88 -14.75 9.72
N LYS A 25 26.21 -15.79 10.24
CA LYS A 25 26.48 -17.19 9.93
C LYS A 25 25.43 -17.82 9.01
N GLY A 26 24.48 -17.04 8.49
CA GLY A 26 23.37 -17.57 7.69
C GLY A 26 22.45 -18.50 8.50
N ARG A 27 22.40 -18.32 9.83
CA ARG A 27 21.53 -19.07 10.75
C ARG A 27 20.36 -18.20 11.23
N GLY A 28 20.05 -17.14 10.48
CA GLY A 28 18.76 -16.48 10.58
C GLY A 28 17.64 -17.46 10.17
N SER A 29 16.42 -17.14 10.58
CA SER A 29 15.23 -17.83 10.07
C SER A 29 14.30 -16.73 9.61
N TYR A 30 14.08 -16.67 8.31
CA TYR A 30 13.18 -15.76 7.62
C TYR A 30 12.02 -16.56 7.02
N VAL A 31 11.01 -15.86 6.51
CA VAL A 31 9.79 -16.51 6.01
C VAL A 31 10.09 -17.47 4.85
N ASP A 32 10.95 -17.07 3.91
CA ASP A 32 11.32 -17.88 2.74
C ASP A 32 12.29 -19.04 3.06
N ASP A 33 12.86 -19.08 4.27
CA ASP A 33 13.67 -20.22 4.72
C ASP A 33 12.79 -21.40 5.16
N MET A 34 11.50 -21.15 5.45
CA MET A 34 10.59 -22.17 5.93
C MET A 34 10.23 -23.15 4.81
N LYS A 35 10.29 -24.45 5.13
CA LYS A 35 9.85 -25.53 4.24
C LYS A 35 8.96 -26.48 5.02
N LEU A 36 7.71 -26.58 4.60
CA LEU A 36 6.72 -27.46 5.22
C LEU A 36 6.35 -28.62 4.26
N PRO A 37 6.03 -29.81 4.79
CA PRO A 37 5.51 -30.89 3.95
C PRO A 37 4.24 -30.43 3.21
N GLY A 38 4.21 -30.61 1.88
CA GLY A 38 3.08 -30.20 1.04
C GLY A 38 2.94 -28.68 0.84
N MET A 39 3.99 -27.89 1.12
CA MET A 39 3.98 -26.46 0.88
C MET A 39 3.80 -26.14 -0.62
N LEU A 40 2.82 -25.30 -0.91
CA LEU A 40 2.60 -24.71 -2.24
C LEU A 40 3.12 -23.27 -2.26
N HIS A 41 3.26 -22.74 -3.46
CA HIS A 41 3.69 -21.37 -3.72
C HIS A 41 2.59 -20.60 -4.43
N LEU A 42 2.50 -19.32 -4.09
CA LEU A 42 1.49 -18.42 -4.62
C LEU A 42 2.16 -17.29 -5.39
N ALA A 43 1.61 -16.94 -6.54
CA ALA A 43 1.98 -15.77 -7.33
C ALA A 43 0.74 -14.98 -7.73
N PHE A 44 0.89 -13.67 -7.93
CA PHE A 44 -0.20 -12.79 -8.35
C PHE A 44 0.00 -12.36 -9.80
N LYS A 45 -1.07 -12.42 -10.61
CA LYS A 45 -1.14 -11.60 -11.83
C LYS A 45 -1.43 -10.18 -11.40
N ARG A 46 -0.58 -9.25 -11.85
CA ARG A 46 -0.65 -7.83 -11.50
C ARG A 46 -0.93 -7.00 -12.74
N SER A 47 -1.68 -5.91 -12.56
CA SER A 47 -1.95 -4.92 -13.59
C SER A 47 -0.68 -4.19 -14.02
N ASP A 48 -0.51 -3.99 -15.32
CA ASP A 48 0.43 -3.03 -15.92
C ASP A 48 -0.22 -1.66 -16.19
N VAL A 49 -1.55 -1.59 -16.13
CA VAL A 49 -2.35 -0.36 -16.26
C VAL A 49 -2.51 0.34 -14.91
N ALA A 50 -2.40 1.68 -14.92
CA ALA A 50 -2.49 2.52 -13.73
C ALA A 50 -3.92 2.76 -13.25
N HIS A 51 -4.89 2.87 -14.15
CA HIS A 51 -6.31 3.00 -13.81
C HIS A 51 -7.13 2.42 -14.97
N GLY A 52 -8.12 1.59 -14.69
CA GLY A 52 -8.92 0.98 -15.75
C GLY A 52 -9.95 -0.02 -15.25
N ILE A 53 -10.94 -0.33 -16.07
CA ILE A 53 -12.00 -1.31 -15.77
C ILE A 53 -11.56 -2.67 -16.30
N ILE A 54 -11.66 -3.71 -15.47
CA ILE A 54 -11.38 -5.08 -15.91
C ILE A 54 -12.57 -5.57 -16.74
N ARG A 55 -12.35 -5.81 -18.03
CA ARG A 55 -13.38 -6.30 -18.96
C ARG A 55 -13.47 -7.82 -18.93
N SER A 56 -12.33 -8.50 -18.88
CA SER A 56 -12.28 -9.96 -18.73
C SER A 56 -10.92 -10.43 -18.21
N ILE A 57 -10.90 -11.64 -17.63
CA ILE A 57 -9.68 -12.36 -17.23
C ILE A 57 -9.82 -13.80 -17.75
N ASP A 58 -8.88 -14.25 -18.58
CA ASP A 58 -8.80 -15.64 -19.03
C ASP A 58 -7.69 -16.37 -18.25
N THR A 59 -8.10 -17.37 -17.46
CA THR A 59 -7.23 -18.21 -16.62
C THR A 59 -6.93 -19.57 -17.25
N SER A 60 -7.52 -19.89 -18.41
CA SER A 60 -7.53 -21.25 -18.96
C SER A 60 -6.13 -21.79 -19.26
N ALA A 61 -5.22 -20.96 -19.77
CA ALA A 61 -3.85 -21.35 -20.04
C ALA A 61 -3.08 -21.69 -18.76
N ALA A 62 -3.28 -20.91 -17.69
CA ALA A 62 -2.64 -21.12 -16.39
C ALA A 62 -3.18 -22.38 -15.71
N GLU A 63 -4.50 -22.60 -15.73
CA GLU A 63 -5.14 -23.78 -15.14
C GLU A 63 -4.74 -25.09 -15.84
N ALA A 64 -4.38 -25.03 -17.12
CA ALA A 64 -3.93 -26.19 -17.88
C ALA A 64 -2.47 -26.59 -17.58
N MET A 65 -1.69 -25.76 -16.87
CA MET A 65 -0.27 -26.05 -16.59
C MET A 65 -0.13 -27.14 -15.51
N PRO A 66 0.58 -28.25 -15.78
CA PRO A 66 0.75 -29.32 -14.79
C PRO A 66 1.43 -28.82 -13.51
N GLY A 67 0.79 -29.06 -12.36
CA GLY A 67 1.29 -28.63 -11.04
C GLY A 67 0.76 -27.29 -10.55
N VAL A 68 -0.10 -26.62 -11.33
CA VAL A 68 -1.00 -25.57 -10.85
C VAL A 68 -2.19 -26.23 -10.17
N GLU A 69 -2.45 -25.83 -8.92
CA GLU A 69 -3.49 -26.44 -8.06
C GLU A 69 -4.74 -25.56 -7.96
N LEU A 70 -4.58 -24.24 -8.13
CA LEU A 70 -5.67 -23.28 -8.02
C LEU A 70 -5.35 -21.99 -8.78
N VAL A 71 -6.33 -21.44 -9.49
CA VAL A 71 -6.32 -20.07 -10.00
C VAL A 71 -7.61 -19.39 -9.54
N LEU A 72 -7.51 -18.19 -8.98
CA LEU A 72 -8.66 -17.37 -8.58
C LEU A 72 -8.51 -15.95 -9.09
N THR A 73 -9.54 -15.45 -9.77
CA THR A 73 -9.69 -14.03 -10.09
C THR A 73 -10.11 -13.22 -8.86
N GLY A 74 -9.93 -11.91 -8.90
CA GLY A 74 -10.42 -11.03 -7.82
C GLY A 74 -11.92 -11.15 -7.57
N ALA A 75 -12.72 -11.33 -8.63
CA ALA A 75 -14.17 -11.52 -8.52
C ALA A 75 -14.52 -12.80 -7.72
N GLN A 76 -13.90 -13.93 -8.05
CA GLN A 76 -14.09 -15.18 -7.32
C GLN A 76 -13.58 -15.07 -5.88
N LEU A 77 -12.46 -14.38 -5.66
CA LEU A 77 -11.90 -14.22 -4.32
C LEU A 77 -12.79 -13.35 -3.42
N ALA A 78 -13.44 -12.32 -3.98
CA ALA A 78 -14.36 -11.44 -3.26
C ALA A 78 -15.64 -12.15 -2.78
N GLU A 79 -16.04 -13.26 -3.42
CA GLU A 79 -17.13 -14.11 -2.94
C GLU A 79 -16.75 -14.92 -1.69
N ILE A 80 -15.45 -15.14 -1.47
CA ILE A 80 -14.91 -15.99 -0.40
C ILE A 80 -14.40 -15.15 0.77
N ILE A 81 -13.71 -14.04 0.46
CA ILE A 81 -13.01 -13.20 1.42
C ILE A 81 -13.59 -11.78 1.35
N PRO A 82 -14.09 -11.23 2.49
CA PRO A 82 -14.57 -9.86 2.52
C PRO A 82 -13.41 -8.86 2.32
N PRO A 83 -13.71 -7.58 2.05
CA PRO A 83 -12.69 -6.52 2.05
C PRO A 83 -11.81 -6.57 3.30
N MET A 84 -10.51 -6.31 3.12
CA MET A 84 -9.52 -6.27 4.18
C MET A 84 -9.81 -5.10 5.13
N PRO A 85 -9.67 -5.31 6.46
CA PRO A 85 -9.90 -4.24 7.42
C PRO A 85 -8.82 -3.17 7.28
N VAL A 86 -9.25 -1.90 7.20
CA VAL A 86 -8.35 -0.74 7.24
C VAL A 86 -8.52 -0.01 8.57
N ALA A 87 -7.44 0.03 9.34
CA ALA A 87 -7.39 0.71 10.63
C ALA A 87 -7.14 2.21 10.42
N THR A 88 -8.18 2.94 10.02
CA THR A 88 -8.15 4.40 9.86
C THR A 88 -9.39 5.03 10.50
N PRO A 89 -9.27 6.22 11.13
CA PRO A 89 -10.41 6.94 11.67
C PRO A 89 -11.24 7.66 10.59
N PHE A 90 -10.79 7.65 9.34
CA PHE A 90 -11.44 8.35 8.22
C PHE A 90 -12.25 7.38 7.34
N PRO A 91 -13.25 7.86 6.59
CA PRO A 91 -13.92 7.05 5.57
C PRO A 91 -12.89 6.47 4.60
N ALA A 92 -12.93 5.15 4.41
CA ALA A 92 -12.03 4.43 3.52
C ALA A 92 -12.84 3.59 2.52
N PRO A 93 -12.39 3.49 1.26
CA PRO A 93 -12.98 2.58 0.30
C PRO A 93 -12.78 1.13 0.73
N ASP A 94 -13.50 0.20 0.11
CA ASP A 94 -13.23 -1.22 0.29
C ASP A 94 -11.85 -1.58 -0.29
N HIS A 95 -11.07 -2.34 0.48
CA HIS A 95 -9.73 -2.81 0.09
C HIS A 95 -9.73 -4.32 -0.12
N HIS A 96 -9.81 -4.77 -1.36
CA HIS A 96 -9.70 -6.19 -1.66
C HIS A 96 -8.24 -6.64 -1.77
N ALA A 97 -7.96 -7.88 -1.37
CA ALA A 97 -6.63 -8.48 -1.53
C ALA A 97 -6.24 -8.66 -3.01
N VAL A 98 -7.25 -8.92 -3.84
CA VAL A 98 -7.17 -8.99 -5.31
C VAL A 98 -8.40 -8.25 -5.83
N THR A 99 -8.21 -7.28 -6.71
CA THR A 99 -9.29 -6.36 -7.12
C THR A 99 -10.30 -7.07 -8.01
N PRO A 100 -11.61 -6.94 -7.76
CA PRO A 100 -12.63 -7.70 -8.49
C PRO A 100 -13.04 -7.05 -9.82
N ASP A 101 -13.00 -5.73 -9.91
CA ASP A 101 -13.73 -4.98 -10.94
C ASP A 101 -12.86 -4.00 -11.75
N ARG A 102 -11.85 -3.41 -11.12
CA ARG A 102 -11.03 -2.35 -11.72
C ARG A 102 -9.65 -2.28 -11.11
N VAL A 103 -8.71 -1.72 -11.84
CA VAL A 103 -7.36 -1.41 -11.38
C VAL A 103 -7.25 0.09 -11.12
N ARG A 104 -6.52 0.49 -10.09
CA ARG A 104 -6.40 1.83 -9.51
C ARG A 104 -4.95 2.26 -9.33
N TYR A 105 -4.01 1.32 -9.51
CA TYR A 105 -2.58 1.59 -9.58
C TYR A 105 -1.84 0.48 -10.34
N VAL A 106 -0.67 0.82 -10.90
CA VAL A 106 0.22 -0.16 -11.52
C VAL A 106 0.67 -1.16 -10.46
N GLY A 107 0.53 -2.45 -10.76
CA GLY A 107 0.88 -3.53 -9.86
C GLY A 107 -0.28 -4.04 -8.99
N GLU A 108 -1.49 -3.48 -9.10
CA GLU A 108 -2.65 -4.00 -8.37
C GLU A 108 -2.93 -5.47 -8.74
N PRO A 109 -3.09 -6.39 -7.77
CA PRO A 109 -3.36 -7.79 -8.07
C PRO A 109 -4.77 -7.98 -8.67
N VAL A 110 -4.86 -8.70 -9.78
CA VAL A 110 -6.13 -9.00 -10.48
C VAL A 110 -6.50 -10.49 -10.44
N ALA A 111 -5.51 -11.37 -10.28
CA ALA A 111 -5.71 -12.79 -10.05
C ALA A 111 -4.56 -13.38 -9.22
N VAL A 112 -4.78 -14.58 -8.69
CA VAL A 112 -3.83 -15.33 -7.88
C VAL A 112 -3.73 -16.77 -8.36
N VAL A 113 -2.51 -17.28 -8.43
CA VAL A 113 -2.19 -18.66 -8.80
C VAL A 113 -1.52 -19.35 -7.63
N VAL A 114 -1.90 -20.59 -7.36
CA VAL A 114 -1.23 -21.48 -6.40
C VAL A 114 -0.71 -22.70 -7.14
N ALA A 115 0.58 -22.99 -6.98
CA ALA A 115 1.25 -24.08 -7.65
C ALA A 115 2.25 -24.80 -6.73
N THR A 116 2.69 -25.98 -7.16
CA THR A 116 3.66 -26.82 -6.42
C THR A 116 5.08 -26.26 -6.34
N ASP A 117 5.40 -25.28 -7.19
CA ASP A 117 6.71 -24.63 -7.26
C ASP A 117 6.55 -23.12 -7.51
N ARG A 118 7.49 -22.31 -6.99
CA ARG A 118 7.44 -20.84 -7.09
C ARG A 118 7.64 -20.30 -8.50
N PHE A 119 8.47 -20.95 -9.32
CA PHE A 119 8.70 -20.56 -10.71
C PHE A 119 7.48 -20.92 -11.53
N LEU A 120 6.91 -22.11 -11.30
CA LEU A 120 5.65 -22.51 -11.94
C LEU A 120 4.50 -21.55 -11.59
N ALA A 121 4.37 -21.14 -10.33
CA ALA A 121 3.35 -20.16 -9.95
C ALA A 121 3.53 -18.83 -10.71
N ALA A 122 4.77 -18.36 -10.88
CA ALA A 122 5.06 -17.14 -11.63
C ALA A 122 4.76 -17.30 -13.14
N ASP A 123 5.24 -18.38 -13.77
CA ASP A 123 5.01 -18.68 -15.18
C ASP A 123 3.50 -18.80 -15.48
N ALA A 124 2.75 -19.46 -14.59
CA ALA A 124 1.30 -19.59 -14.70
C ALA A 124 0.58 -18.25 -14.45
N ALA A 125 1.05 -17.41 -13.54
CA ALA A 125 0.50 -16.07 -13.38
C ALA A 125 0.71 -15.24 -14.66
N ASP A 126 1.87 -15.32 -15.31
CA ASP A 126 2.14 -14.61 -16.56
C ASP A 126 1.27 -15.09 -17.73
N ALA A 127 0.90 -16.38 -17.74
CA ALA A 127 0.00 -16.97 -18.73
C ALA A 127 -1.47 -16.51 -18.63
N ILE A 128 -1.86 -15.80 -17.55
CA ILE A 128 -3.19 -15.22 -17.42
C ILE A 128 -3.31 -13.99 -18.34
N GLU A 129 -4.31 -13.99 -19.21
CA GLU A 129 -4.65 -12.84 -20.06
C GLU A 129 -5.70 -11.96 -19.38
N VAL A 130 -5.48 -10.64 -19.41
CA VAL A 130 -6.33 -9.66 -18.73
C VAL A 130 -6.65 -8.56 -19.73
N ASP A 131 -7.94 -8.32 -19.96
CA ASP A 131 -8.42 -7.22 -20.78
C ASP A 131 -8.85 -6.07 -19.86
N ILE A 132 -8.17 -4.93 -19.98
CA ILE A 132 -8.41 -3.73 -19.17
C ILE A 132 -8.73 -2.57 -20.10
N GLU A 133 -9.88 -1.95 -19.89
CA GLU A 133 -10.18 -0.65 -20.48
C GLU A 133 -9.49 0.45 -19.67
N GLU A 134 -8.43 1.03 -20.22
CA GLU A 134 -7.68 2.10 -19.58
C GLU A 134 -8.55 3.36 -19.34
N LEU A 135 -8.38 3.93 -18.16
CA LEU A 135 -8.99 5.19 -17.74
C LEU A 135 -7.88 6.20 -17.38
N PRO A 136 -8.17 7.52 -17.41
CA PRO A 136 -7.20 8.53 -17.01
C PRO A 136 -6.70 8.31 -15.58
N ALA A 137 -5.38 8.29 -15.39
CA ALA A 137 -4.75 8.15 -14.08
C ALA A 137 -4.49 9.52 -13.42
N GLY A 138 -4.87 9.67 -12.16
CA GLY A 138 -4.59 10.87 -11.35
C GLY A 138 -3.23 10.80 -10.68
N ILE A 139 -2.20 11.37 -11.31
CA ILE A 139 -0.82 11.39 -10.79
C ILE A 139 -0.44 12.70 -10.08
N ASP A 140 -1.24 13.75 -10.27
CA ASP A 140 -1.08 15.03 -9.59
C ASP A 140 -2.03 15.06 -8.39
N PRO A 141 -1.52 15.08 -7.14
CA PRO A 141 -2.37 15.01 -5.96
C PRO A 141 -3.26 16.24 -5.78
N GLU A 142 -2.82 17.43 -6.21
CA GLU A 142 -3.60 18.67 -6.08
C GLU A 142 -4.79 18.67 -7.06
N ARG A 143 -4.58 18.15 -8.26
CA ARG A 143 -5.68 17.95 -9.23
C ARG A 143 -6.59 16.79 -8.83
N ALA A 144 -6.00 15.67 -8.40
CA ALA A 144 -6.75 14.48 -8.01
C ALA A 144 -7.65 14.74 -6.80
N ALA A 145 -7.22 15.56 -5.84
CA ALA A 145 -8.04 16.00 -4.70
C ALA A 145 -9.35 16.67 -5.14
N ASN A 146 -9.38 17.26 -6.34
CA ASN A 146 -10.57 17.89 -6.94
C ASN A 146 -11.30 16.97 -7.94
N GLY A 147 -10.92 15.68 -8.03
CA GLY A 147 -11.52 14.70 -8.95
C GLY A 147 -10.98 14.71 -10.38
N ASP A 148 -9.90 15.45 -10.67
CA ASP A 148 -9.27 15.54 -12.00
C ASP A 148 -8.01 14.67 -12.07
N PRO A 149 -7.85 13.77 -13.07
CA PRO A 149 -8.70 13.56 -14.25
C PRO A 149 -9.83 12.55 -14.04
N ALA A 150 -9.84 11.84 -12.91
CA ALA A 150 -10.90 10.88 -12.58
C ALA A 150 -10.98 10.67 -11.07
N VAL A 151 -12.17 10.31 -10.58
CA VAL A 151 -12.39 9.80 -9.23
C VAL A 151 -12.11 8.29 -9.23
N ILE A 152 -11.15 7.83 -8.41
CA ILE A 152 -10.69 6.42 -8.43
C ILE A 152 -11.61 5.47 -7.64
N HIS A 153 -12.41 6.02 -6.73
CA HIS A 153 -13.40 5.29 -5.94
C HIS A 153 -14.77 5.96 -6.08
N GLU A 154 -15.65 5.39 -6.89
CA GLU A 154 -16.97 5.97 -7.23
C GLU A 154 -17.90 6.20 -6.03
N ALA A 155 -17.64 5.53 -4.91
CA ALA A 155 -18.37 5.75 -3.66
C ALA A 155 -18.03 7.09 -2.98
N PHE A 156 -17.02 7.82 -3.47
CA PHE A 156 -16.53 9.08 -2.92
C PHE A 156 -16.72 10.22 -3.92
N GLU A 157 -16.84 11.44 -3.42
CA GLU A 157 -17.02 12.63 -4.26
C GLU A 157 -15.76 12.99 -5.06
N ASN A 158 -14.59 12.79 -4.45
CA ASN A 158 -13.28 13.10 -5.02
C ASN A 158 -12.20 12.18 -4.42
N ASN A 159 -10.93 12.44 -4.74
CA ASN A 159 -9.80 11.64 -4.22
C ASN A 159 -9.15 12.26 -2.96
N LEU A 160 -9.84 13.15 -2.24
CA LEU A 160 -9.35 13.73 -1.00
C LEU A 160 -9.72 12.82 0.18
N ALA A 161 -8.79 11.98 0.61
CA ALA A 161 -9.02 11.05 1.72
C ALA A 161 -9.15 11.76 3.08
N VAL A 162 -8.33 12.78 3.32
CA VAL A 162 -8.31 13.56 4.56
C VAL A 162 -8.14 15.03 4.18
N PRO A 163 -9.12 15.90 4.51
CA PRO A 163 -8.93 17.33 4.32
C PRO A 163 -7.82 17.83 5.27
N PHE A 164 -7.13 18.89 4.86
CA PHE A 164 -6.17 19.54 5.74
C PHE A 164 -6.86 19.96 7.04
N ALA A 165 -6.42 19.41 8.16
CA ALA A 165 -6.82 19.86 9.48
C ALA A 165 -5.79 20.90 9.94
N PRO A 166 -6.15 22.19 10.01
CA PRO A 166 -5.24 23.20 10.52
C PRO A 166 -4.81 22.86 11.94
N ALA A 167 -3.58 23.21 12.29
CA ALA A 167 -3.04 23.07 13.64
C ALA A 167 -2.27 24.34 13.99
N GLY A 168 -2.49 24.89 15.20
CA GLY A 168 -1.85 26.13 15.62
C GLY A 168 -2.63 26.85 16.72
N THR A 169 -2.11 27.98 17.17
CA THR A 169 -2.67 28.78 18.28
C THR A 169 -3.99 29.48 17.97
N GLY A 170 -4.42 29.51 16.70
CA GLY A 170 -5.71 30.07 16.24
C GLY A 170 -6.72 29.02 15.77
N VAL A 171 -6.44 27.74 16.06
CA VAL A 171 -7.31 26.62 15.67
C VAL A 171 -8.00 26.10 16.93
N ASN A 172 -9.32 25.92 16.84
CA ASN A 172 -10.07 25.27 17.90
C ASN A 172 -9.59 23.81 18.05
N PRO A 173 -9.12 23.39 19.23
CA PRO A 173 -8.61 22.02 19.43
C PRO A 173 -9.71 20.94 19.41
N GLU A 174 -10.98 21.32 19.55
CA GLU A 174 -12.14 20.43 19.53
C GLU A 174 -12.74 20.30 18.13
N THR A 175 -12.81 21.39 17.34
CA THR A 175 -13.39 21.37 15.99
C THR A 175 -12.36 21.27 14.86
N LEU A 176 -11.08 21.55 15.17
CA LEU A 176 -9.99 21.67 14.19
C LEU A 176 -10.25 22.73 13.11
N GLU A 177 -11.14 23.69 13.38
CA GLU A 177 -11.40 24.83 12.50
C GLU A 177 -10.55 26.03 12.91
N VAL A 178 -10.16 26.83 11.92
CA VAL A 178 -9.54 28.14 12.17
C VAL A 178 -10.61 29.07 12.73
N GLU A 179 -10.43 29.54 13.96
CA GLU A 179 -11.38 30.47 14.60
C GLU A 179 -11.02 31.94 14.36
N ASP A 180 -9.72 32.25 14.37
CA ASP A 180 -9.23 33.61 14.16
C ASP A 180 -7.80 33.61 13.60
N GLU A 181 -7.68 34.04 12.35
CA GLU A 181 -6.40 34.28 11.67
C GLU A 181 -6.06 35.76 11.55
N SER A 182 -6.89 36.67 12.09
CA SER A 182 -6.72 38.12 11.90
C SER A 182 -5.35 38.62 12.38
N ALA A 183 -4.90 38.18 13.55
CA ALA A 183 -3.58 38.52 14.08
C ALA A 183 -2.43 37.93 13.26
N LEU A 184 -2.61 36.74 12.67
CA LEU A 184 -1.62 36.11 11.79
C LEU A 184 -1.51 36.88 10.47
N ASN A 185 -2.65 37.18 9.84
CA ASN A 185 -2.75 37.94 8.61
C ASN A 185 -2.21 39.36 8.79
N GLU A 186 -2.58 40.04 9.87
CA GLU A 186 -2.04 41.38 10.21
C GLU A 186 -0.53 41.35 10.41
N ALA A 187 0.03 40.30 11.02
CA ALA A 187 1.47 40.14 11.19
C ALA A 187 2.19 39.93 9.86
N PHE A 188 1.61 39.17 8.92
CA PHE A 188 2.17 39.01 7.57
C PHE A 188 2.04 40.29 6.73
N ASP A 189 0.90 40.98 6.80
CA ASP A 189 0.65 42.22 6.06
C ASP A 189 1.57 43.37 6.51
N ASN A 190 1.93 43.42 7.79
CA ASN A 190 2.79 44.47 8.36
C ASN A 190 4.27 44.05 8.49
N ALA A 191 4.66 42.85 8.05
CA ALA A 191 6.04 42.40 8.17
C ALA A 191 7.00 43.16 7.22
N ASP A 192 8.15 43.58 7.75
CA ASP A 192 9.21 44.20 6.93
C ASP A 192 9.76 43.22 5.87
N VAL A 193 9.73 41.91 6.16
CA VAL A 193 10.20 40.84 5.27
C VAL A 193 9.29 39.63 5.40
N VAL A 194 8.78 39.15 4.26
CA VAL A 194 8.06 37.88 4.15
C VAL A 194 8.87 36.93 3.26
N VAL A 195 9.15 35.72 3.77
CA VAL A 195 9.78 34.65 2.99
C VAL A 195 8.76 33.52 2.84
N SER A 196 8.48 33.14 1.60
CA SER A 196 7.62 32.00 1.27
C SER A 196 8.39 31.01 0.41
N GLN A 197 8.28 29.73 0.75
CA GLN A 197 8.89 28.65 -0.02
C GLN A 197 7.91 27.48 -0.08
N ARG A 198 7.56 27.05 -1.31
CA ARG A 198 6.88 25.78 -1.52
C ARG A 198 7.90 24.65 -1.38
N MET A 199 7.69 23.78 -0.40
CA MET A 199 8.46 22.55 -0.23
C MET A 199 7.56 21.38 -0.62
N PHE A 200 8.03 20.54 -1.55
CA PHE A 200 7.43 19.22 -1.76
C PHE A 200 8.10 18.27 -0.78
N SER A 201 7.33 17.70 0.15
CA SER A 201 7.76 16.59 1.02
C SER A 201 7.21 15.27 0.52
#